data_AF-A0A6J4TER5-F1
#
_entry.id   AF-A0A6J4TER5-F1
#
_cell.length_a   1.000
_cell.length_b   1.000
_cell.length_c   1.000
_cell.angle_alpha   90.00
_cell.angle_beta   90.00
_cell.angle_gamma   90.00
#
_symmetry.space_group_name_H-M   'P 1'
#
loop_
_entity.id
_entity.type
_entity.pdbx_description
1 polymer ?
#
loop_
_entity_poly.entity_id
_entity_poly.type
_entity_poly.pdbx_seq_one_letter_code
_entity_poly.pdbx_strand_id
1 'polypeptide(L)' 'MAVETVMNHPHIADIHCDVEPSEGQLRYLGRMLKEIHEVKLSRDFPHVRFAVSFNDEPGLNSIDYELTFWQAAD' A
#
# COMPACT_ATOMS: atom_id res chain seq x y z
N MET A 1 -10.14 -7.63 -11.58
CA MET A 1 -10.21 -7.03 -10.24
C MET A 1 -9.50 -7.91 -9.22
N ALA A 2 -10.09 -9.00 -8.70
CA ALA A 2 -9.49 -9.78 -7.60
C ALA A 2 -8.04 -10.28 -7.82
N VAL A 3 -7.70 -10.78 -9.02
CA VAL A 3 -6.34 -11.28 -9.31
C VAL A 3 -5.30 -10.15 -9.32
N GLU A 4 -5.64 -8.97 -9.85
CA GLU A 4 -4.74 -7.82 -9.90
C GLU A 4 -4.50 -7.25 -8.50
N THR A 5 -5.56 -7.20 -7.68
CA THR A 5 -5.50 -6.79 -6.28
C THR A 5 -4.50 -7.65 -5.49
N VAL A 6 -4.56 -8.98 -5.61
CA VAL A 6 -3.65 -9.91 -4.91
C VAL A 6 -2.18 -9.70 -5.30
N MET A 7 -1.90 -9.36 -6.56
CA MET A 7 -0.54 -9.13 -7.04
C MET A 7 0.05 -7.79 -6.55
N ASN A 8 -0.81 -6.82 -6.23
CA ASN A 8 -0.45 -5.45 -5.87
C ASN A 8 -0.77 -5.16 -4.39
N HIS A 9 -0.53 -6.16 -3.54
CA HIS A 9 -0.88 -6.16 -2.12
C HIS A 9 0.32 -6.45 -1.22
N PRO A 10 1.29 -5.53 -1.10
CA PRO A 10 2.39 -5.71 -0.17
C PRO A 10 1.96 -5.41 1.28
N HIS A 11 2.29 -6.32 2.20
CA HIS A 11 2.28 -6.01 3.63
C HIS A 11 3.50 -5.15 3.96
N ILE A 12 3.31 -4.11 4.77
CA ILE A 12 4.38 -3.17 5.12
C ILE A 12 5.47 -3.85 5.96
N ALA A 13 5.10 -4.89 6.71
CA ALA A 13 6.05 -5.71 7.46
C ALA A 13 7.09 -6.39 6.55
N ASP A 14 6.70 -6.82 5.34
CA ASP A 14 7.59 -7.53 4.40
C ASP A 14 8.74 -6.65 3.87
N ILE A 15 8.63 -5.32 4.01
CA ILE A 15 9.67 -4.35 3.61
C ILE A 15 10.77 -4.25 4.68
N HIS A 16 10.47 -4.63 5.91
CA HIS A 16 11.43 -4.59 7.01
C HIS A 16 12.25 -5.89 7.02
N CYS A 17 13.53 -5.81 6.67
CA CYS A 17 14.43 -6.97 6.71
C CYS A 17 14.94 -7.21 8.14
N ASP A 18 14.75 -8.42 8.66
CA ASP A 18 15.35 -8.94 9.91
C ASP A 18 15.07 -8.14 11.20
N VAL A 19 14.04 -7.28 11.20
CA VAL A 19 13.62 -6.49 12.36
C VAL A 19 12.10 -6.49 12.46
N GLU A 20 11.56 -6.71 13.65
CA GLU A 20 10.14 -6.52 13.92
C GLU A 20 9.82 -5.02 14.03
N PRO A 21 9.05 -4.45 13.09
CA PRO A 21 8.75 -3.02 13.12
C PRO A 21 7.71 -2.67 14.19
N SER A 22 7.88 -1.52 14.82
CA SER A 22 6.82 -0.94 15.65
C SER A 22 5.61 -0.51 14.81
N GLU A 23 4.43 -0.44 15.42
CA GLU A 23 3.22 0.10 14.78
C GLU A 23 3.47 1.48 14.17
N GLY A 24 4.18 2.35 14.90
CA GLY A 24 4.52 3.69 14.41
C GLY A 24 5.33 3.66 13.11
N GLN A 25 6.28 2.72 12.97
CA GLN A 25 7.05 2.53 11.74
C GLN A 25 6.20 1.99 10.60
N LEU A 26 5.36 0.99 10.87
CA LEU A 26 4.44 0.42 9.87
C LEU A 26 3.50 1.47 9.30
N ARG A 27 2.86 2.25 10.17
CA ARG A 27 1.91 3.29 9.77
C ARG A 27 2.58 4.46 9.06
N TYR A 28 3.74 4.89 9.54
CA TYR A 28 4.51 5.94 8.87
C TYR A 28 4.92 5.52 7.46
N LEU A 29 5.52 4.33 7.32
CA LEU A 29 5.98 3.83 6.04
C LEU A 29 4.81 3.57 5.08
N GLY A 30 3.72 2.97 5.56
CA GLY A 30 2.52 2.70 4.75
C GLY A 30 1.87 3.97 4.20
N ARG A 31 1.74 5.03 5.01
CA ARG A 31 1.26 6.34 4.54
C ARG A 31 2.17 6.94 3.47
N MET A 32 3.48 6.90 3.69
CA MET A 32 4.46 7.42 2.73
C MET A 32 4.40 6.66 1.40
N LEU A 33 4.30 5.33 1.45
CA LEU A 33 4.20 4.50 0.26
C LEU A 33 2.88 4.71 -0.49
N LYS A 34 1.77 4.92 0.22
CA LYS A 34 0.50 5.30 -0.41
C LYS A 34 0.66 6.58 -1.24
N GLU A 35 1.22 7.64 -0.66
CA GLU A 35 1.45 8.91 -1.36
C GLU A 35 2.38 8.74 -2.57
N ILE A 36 3.49 7.99 -2.40
CA ILE A 36 4.44 7.70 -3.48
C ILE A 36 3.73 6.99 -4.64
N HIS A 37 2.90 5.98 -4.36
CA HIS A 37 2.19 5.23 -5.40
C HIS A 37 1.13 6.09 -6.09
N GLU A 38 0.36 6.89 -5.36
CA GLU A 38 -0.63 7.83 -5.94
C GLU A 38 0.04 8.80 -6.92
N VAL A 39 1.17 9.40 -6.53
CA VAL A 39 1.92 10.34 -7.38
C VAL A 39 2.55 9.62 -8.56
N LYS A 40 3.17 8.46 -8.33
CA LYS A 40 3.89 7.73 -9.37
C LYS A 40 2.96 7.21 -10.45
N LEU A 41 1.85 6.58 -10.06
CA LEU A 41 0.86 6.01 -10.98
C LEU A 41 0.17 7.10 -11.80
N SER A 42 -0.24 8.20 -11.16
CA SER A 42 -0.87 9.33 -11.88
C SER A 42 0.08 10.00 -12.88
N ARG A 43 1.36 10.12 -12.53
CA ARG A 43 2.39 10.71 -13.41
C ARG A 43 2.73 9.80 -14.59
N ASP A 44 2.92 8.52 -14.34
CA ASP A 44 3.40 7.58 -15.36
C ASP A 44 2.27 7.11 -16.29
N PHE A 45 1.01 7.14 -15.83
CA PHE A 45 -0.17 6.71 -16.58
C PHE A 45 -1.30 7.75 -16.56
N PRO A 46 -1.12 8.94 -17.15
CA PRO A 46 -2.06 10.07 -17.01
C PRO A 46 -3.45 9.82 -17.62
N HIS A 47 -3.62 8.78 -18.44
CA HIS A 47 -4.89 8.41 -19.06
C HIS A 47 -5.63 7.28 -18.35
N VAL A 48 -5.05 6.74 -17.26
CA VAL A 48 -5.60 5.62 -16.51
C VAL A 48 -5.83 6.07 -15.07
N ARG A 49 -6.98 5.70 -14.50
CA ARG A 49 -7.27 5.97 -13.09
C ARG A 49 -6.82 4.80 -12.24
N PHE A 50 -5.99 5.08 -11.24
CA PHE A 50 -5.60 4.13 -10.22
C PHE A 50 -6.17 4.54 -8.87
N ALA A 51 -6.52 3.55 -8.07
CA ALA A 51 -6.82 3.73 -6.65
C ALA A 51 -5.71 3.06 -5.82
N VAL A 52 -5.36 3.70 -4.71
CA VAL A 52 -4.37 3.22 -3.76
C VAL A 52 -5.00 3.30 -2.36
N SER A 53 -5.02 2.18 -1.66
CA SER A 53 -5.54 2.06 -0.30
C SER A 53 -4.45 1.55 0.64
N PHE A 54 -4.44 2.03 1.88
CA PHE A 54 -3.57 1.52 2.94
C PHE A 54 -4.43 1.26 4.17
N ASN A 55 -4.34 0.05 4.73
CA ASN A 55 -5.03 -0.29 5.98
C ASN A 55 -4.28 0.34 7.17
N ASP A 56 -4.76 1.49 7.64
CA ASP A 56 -4.12 2.33 8.66
C ASP A 56 -4.86 2.29 10.01
N GLU A 57 -5.64 1.24 10.27
CA GLU A 57 -6.33 1.09 11.55
C GLU A 57 -5.31 0.91 12.70
N PRO A 58 -5.48 1.58 13.84
CA PRO A 58 -4.60 1.39 14.99
C PRO A 58 -4.75 -0.01 15.60
N GLY A 59 -3.64 -0.59 16.08
CA GLY A 59 -3.67 -1.85 16.82
C GLY A 59 -3.92 -3.11 15.98
N LEU A 60 -3.69 -3.05 14.67
CA LEU A 60 -3.72 -4.22 13.80
C LEU A 60 -2.51 -5.14 14.05
N ASN A 61 -2.59 -6.39 13.58
CA ASN A 61 -1.39 -7.21 13.49
C ASN A 61 -0.44 -6.60 12.45
N SER A 62 0.86 -6.84 12.61
CA SER A 62 1.88 -6.28 11.71
C SER A 62 1.65 -6.63 10.23
N ILE A 63 1.10 -7.82 9.96
CA ILE A 63 0.79 -8.29 8.61
C ILE A 63 -0.43 -7.59 8.00
N ASP A 64 -1.37 -7.12 8.81
CA ASP A 64 -2.63 -6.52 8.32
C ASP A 64 -2.43 -5.04 7.91
N TYR A 65 -1.26 -4.45 8.19
CA TYR A 65 -0.84 -3.18 7.62
C TYR A 65 -0.43 -3.41 6.15
N GLU A 66 -1.41 -3.34 5.27
CA GLU A 66 -1.30 -3.68 3.85
C GLU A 66 -1.57 -2.47 2.95
N LEU A 67 -0.75 -2.30 1.91
CA LEU A 67 -0.99 -1.37 0.82
C LEU A 67 -1.64 -2.15 -0.32
N THR A 68 -2.67 -1.61 -0.94
CA THR A 68 -3.30 -2.20 -2.13
C THR A 68 -3.44 -1.16 -3.21
N PHE A 69 -3.09 -1.49 -4.46
CA PHE A 69 -3.36 -0.62 -5.61
C PHE A 69 -3.92 -1.38 -6.80
N TRP A 70 -4.81 -0.73 -7.56
CA TRP A 70 -5.49 -1.34 -8.70
C TRP A 70 -5.94 -0.28 -9.70
N GLN A 71 -6.13 -0.68 -10.96
CA GLN A 71 -6.81 0.16 -11.94
C GLN A 71 -8.30 0.28 -11.57
N ALA A 72 -8.79 1.51 -11.37
CA ALA A 72 -10.21 1.75 -11.15
C ALA A 72 -10.99 1.53 -12.45
N ALA A 73 -12.15 0.87 -12.36
CA ALA A 73 -13.10 0.86 -13.46
C ALA A 73 -13.70 2.26 -13.65
N ASP A 74 -13.98 2.63 -14.90
CA ASP A 74 -14.63 3.90 -15.24
C ASP A 74 -16.05 4.03 -14.67
#